data_AF-A0A9E6CAC1-F1
#
_entry.id   AF-A0A9E6CAC1-F1
#
_cell.length_a   1.000
_cell.length_b   1.000
_cell.length_c   1.000
_cell.angle_alpha   90.00
_cell.angle_beta   90.00
_cell.angle_gamma   90.00
#
_symmetry.space_group_name_H-M   'P 1'
#
loop_
_entity.id
_entity.type
_entity.pdbx_description
1 polymer ?
#
loop_
_entity_poly.entity_id
_entity_poly.type
_entity_poly.pdbx_seq_one_letter_code
_entity_poly.pdbx_strand_id
1 'polypeptide(L)'
;MIITKKHALLLARMKDKWNQGLSLDKAVDELTEEDLEYLHHLQLAGLIQEQEDGIFELSQPGHMVGEAIEECLQQTGEIDTWPDNFKFIGSEVISLIEVARLAQGDVSAQPQIASELEKRGMAQDGKLLPVAESILEAYDQALPLIFLTKPLLEGLRKCPPGPGKKSLVPFEKEEVYELEAMRLLVFSLPFGNSYSLTGGGQQIRAALLKGLAPSPVLDDELFTLILKEDLQEDELLKLQAMGAMDDKGQLLPAGRSLYEAAKLLYVSPITLNPAVCLKGRDFEVLEAIETLWDKNKDNPEIIPNNKSVKSFLEDKGITKADTQNSLYVLEGYRLIKAERIEDGVLVYELTDIGKEVREDRKTQGLKSVSASGVMAITTTRMENLSPDDGWVAQAEEEGLVGKAFPTKSGRLFSRLASSIERLPTVDGQQRKVLNVLPFWRGMFLSQILQHLPKMEEKEVVAALERLTGNGIVDVLPGGLYKVTEAGTYFKRAMWIVPEGIEFHVTPHMLRLLAAAAESTENGQINWKEAERKSGLDSEVMEETVLALRKLIYIKSDKITNAGKLLLEGMDILADTRLEWEEIEI
;
A
#
# COMPACT_ATOMS: atom_id res chain seq x y z
N MET A 1 14.10 11.84 4.35
CA MET A 1 15.04 12.87 3.84
C MET A 1 14.34 14.22 3.79
N ILE A 2 15.00 15.25 4.30
CA ILE A 2 14.50 16.63 4.37
C ILE A 2 15.64 17.57 3.97
N ILE A 3 15.40 18.49 3.03
CA ILE A 3 16.33 19.57 2.68
C ILE A 3 15.53 20.87 2.58
N THR A 4 15.84 21.79 3.47
CA THR A 4 15.34 23.17 3.47
C THR A 4 16.43 24.10 2.95
N LYS A 5 16.12 25.40 2.81
CA LYS A 5 17.12 26.44 2.51
C LYS A 5 18.38 26.34 3.37
N LYS A 6 18.25 26.18 4.69
CA LYS A 6 19.39 26.10 5.62
C LYS A 6 20.24 24.84 5.39
N HIS A 7 19.60 23.69 5.22
CA HIS A 7 20.30 22.45 4.84
C HIS A 7 21.08 22.60 3.53
N ALA A 8 20.48 23.24 2.52
CA ALA A 8 21.11 23.44 1.22
C ALA A 8 22.36 24.34 1.30
N LEU A 9 22.32 25.41 2.12
CA LEU A 9 23.48 26.28 2.37
C LEU A 9 24.63 25.50 3.02
N LEU A 10 24.33 24.65 4.00
CA LEU A 10 25.34 23.83 4.68
C LEU A 10 25.93 22.79 3.72
N LEU A 11 25.11 22.10 2.93
CA LEU A 11 25.59 21.15 1.92
C LEU A 11 26.47 21.82 0.86
N ALA A 12 26.11 23.01 0.39
CA ALA A 12 26.94 23.79 -0.54
C ALA A 12 28.30 24.11 0.08
N ARG A 13 28.32 24.59 1.34
CA ARG A 13 29.55 24.87 2.08
C ARG A 13 30.42 23.61 2.26
N MET A 14 29.82 22.49 2.62
CA MET A 14 30.51 21.21 2.78
C MET A 14 31.08 20.70 1.45
N LYS A 15 30.35 20.88 0.35
CA LYS A 15 30.81 20.48 -0.98
C LYS A 15 31.97 21.36 -1.47
N ASP A 16 31.93 22.66 -1.23
CA ASP A 16 33.05 23.56 -1.52
C ASP A 16 34.33 23.15 -0.79
N LYS A 17 34.20 22.76 0.49
CA LYS A 17 35.30 22.22 1.30
C LYS A 17 35.78 20.88 0.75
N TRP A 18 34.87 19.98 0.43
CA TRP A 18 35.17 18.67 -0.16
C TRP A 18 35.99 18.79 -1.44
N ASN A 19 35.61 19.70 -2.33
CA ASN A 19 36.32 20.00 -3.59
C ASN A 19 37.74 20.54 -3.35
N GLN A 20 38.01 21.13 -2.18
CA GLN A 20 39.32 21.60 -1.74
C GLN A 20 40.12 20.52 -0.98
N GLY A 21 39.55 19.33 -0.78
CA GLY A 21 40.12 18.27 0.07
C GLY A 21 40.08 18.60 1.56
N LEU A 22 39.12 19.42 1.98
CA LEU A 22 38.88 19.85 3.36
C LEU A 22 37.52 19.32 3.85
N SER A 23 37.37 19.23 5.16
CA SER A 23 36.10 18.91 5.83
C SER A 23 35.55 20.16 6.52
N LEU A 24 34.26 20.16 6.84
CA LEU A 24 33.63 21.24 7.61
C LEU A 24 33.94 21.00 9.10
N ASP A 25 34.48 22.00 9.80
CA ASP A 25 34.92 21.83 11.19
C ASP A 25 34.22 22.82 12.12
N LYS A 26 33.57 22.32 13.17
CA LYS A 26 32.78 23.15 14.09
C LYS A 26 33.50 24.40 14.61
N ALA A 27 34.77 24.27 14.99
CA ALA A 27 35.54 25.36 15.58
C ALA A 27 36.15 26.29 14.53
N VAL A 28 36.70 25.73 13.45
CA VAL A 28 37.38 26.47 12.38
C VAL A 28 36.37 27.23 11.52
N ASP A 29 35.20 26.64 11.28
CA ASP A 29 34.16 27.19 10.43
C ASP A 29 33.12 28.04 11.19
N GLU A 30 33.34 28.27 12.50
CA GLU A 30 32.51 29.09 13.39
C GLU A 30 31.02 28.71 13.32
N LEU A 31 30.72 27.41 13.38
CA LEU A 31 29.35 26.91 13.25
C LEU A 31 28.51 27.32 14.47
N THR A 32 27.32 27.86 14.18
CA THR A 32 26.34 28.25 15.20
C THR A 32 25.58 27.05 15.74
N GLU A 33 24.90 27.19 16.88
CA GLU A 33 24.01 26.14 17.40
C GLU A 33 22.88 25.80 16.40
N GLU A 34 22.39 26.80 15.66
CA GLU A 34 21.43 26.58 14.56
C GLU A 34 22.06 25.70 13.47
N ASP A 35 23.31 25.97 13.06
CA ASP A 35 23.98 25.16 12.04
C ASP A 35 24.13 23.70 12.48
N LEU A 36 24.46 23.46 13.76
CA LEU A 36 24.61 22.11 14.31
C LEU A 36 23.29 21.33 14.30
N GLU A 37 22.16 22.00 14.56
CA GLU A 37 20.83 21.40 14.48
C GLU A 37 20.51 20.95 13.04
N TYR A 38 20.77 21.78 12.03
CA TYR A 38 20.56 21.40 10.63
C TYR A 38 21.58 20.35 10.15
N LEU A 39 22.81 20.33 10.67
CA LEU A 39 23.76 19.24 10.42
C LEU A 39 23.27 17.93 11.05
N HIS A 40 22.67 17.97 12.25
CA HIS A 40 22.07 16.80 12.86
C HIS A 40 20.97 16.20 11.97
N HIS A 41 20.08 17.01 11.39
CA HIS A 41 19.08 16.51 10.43
C HIS A 41 19.71 15.85 9.20
N LEU A 42 20.81 16.42 8.66
CA LEU A 42 21.54 15.81 7.53
C LEU A 42 22.18 14.47 7.92
N GLN A 43 22.68 14.35 9.14
CA GLN A 43 23.24 13.11 9.68
C GLN A 43 22.15 12.05 9.86
N LEU A 44 21.00 12.40 10.45
CA LEU A 44 19.83 11.53 10.56
C LEU A 44 19.33 11.06 9.20
N ALA A 45 19.41 11.91 8.18
CA ALA A 45 19.04 11.57 6.80
C ALA A 45 20.09 10.70 6.08
N GLY A 46 21.22 10.40 6.72
CA GLY A 46 22.31 9.61 6.12
C GLY A 46 23.12 10.36 5.06
N LEU A 47 23.04 11.70 5.04
CA LEU A 47 23.70 12.54 4.03
C LEU A 47 25.09 12.98 4.46
N ILE A 48 25.36 13.05 5.75
CA ILE A 48 26.67 13.41 6.30
C ILE A 48 27.05 12.49 7.45
N GLN A 49 28.33 12.51 7.82
CA GLN A 49 28.84 11.84 9.01
C GLN A 49 29.64 12.84 9.85
N GLU A 50 29.44 12.79 11.16
CA GLU A 50 30.29 13.48 12.13
C GLU A 50 31.42 12.54 12.54
N GLN A 51 32.65 12.98 12.35
CA GLN A 51 33.88 12.34 12.83
C GLN A 51 34.21 12.84 14.24
N GLU A 52 35.25 12.27 14.86
CA GLU A 52 35.79 12.79 16.11
C GLU A 52 36.16 14.29 15.98
N ASP A 53 36.04 15.02 17.10
CA ASP A 53 36.36 16.46 17.21
C ASP A 53 35.42 17.44 16.49
N GLY A 54 34.22 17.01 16.06
CA GLY A 54 33.21 17.92 15.48
C GLY A 54 33.52 18.29 14.02
N ILE A 55 34.13 17.36 13.30
CA ILE A 55 34.40 17.44 11.86
C ILE A 55 33.27 16.72 11.11
N PHE A 56 32.70 17.37 10.10
CA PHE A 56 31.59 16.84 9.31
C PHE A 56 32.03 16.56 7.86
N GLU A 57 31.66 15.38 7.36
CA GLU A 57 32.01 14.90 6.02
C GLU A 57 30.76 14.51 5.23
N LEU A 58 30.80 14.72 3.91
CA LEU A 58 29.73 14.28 3.02
C LEU A 58 29.77 12.76 2.86
N SER A 59 28.61 12.12 2.99
CA SER A 59 28.41 10.78 2.44
C SER A 59 28.28 10.85 0.92
N GLN A 60 28.28 9.70 0.24
CA GLN A 60 28.03 9.67 -1.20
C GLN A 60 26.63 10.19 -1.58
N PRO A 61 25.53 9.77 -0.90
CA PRO A 61 24.22 10.40 -1.08
C PRO A 61 24.23 11.92 -0.84
N GLY A 62 24.96 12.39 0.18
CA GLY A 62 25.12 13.82 0.47
C GLY A 62 25.78 14.59 -0.67
N HIS A 63 26.81 14.00 -1.26
CA HIS A 63 27.49 14.57 -2.42
C HIS A 63 26.55 14.67 -3.64
N MET A 64 25.81 13.60 -3.94
CA MET A 64 24.82 13.57 -5.03
C MET A 64 23.73 14.64 -4.85
N VAL A 65 23.22 14.81 -3.62
CA VAL A 65 22.24 15.87 -3.32
C VAL A 65 22.86 17.25 -3.51
N GLY A 66 24.12 17.45 -3.11
CA GLY A 66 24.84 18.71 -3.33
C GLY A 66 25.03 19.05 -4.81
N GLU A 67 25.36 18.06 -5.65
CA GLU A 67 25.39 18.20 -7.12
C GLU A 67 24.01 18.53 -7.69
N ALA A 68 22.98 17.83 -7.25
CA ALA A 68 21.62 18.08 -7.72
C ALA A 68 21.12 19.49 -7.37
N ILE A 69 21.43 19.99 -6.16
CA ILE A 69 21.11 21.37 -5.77
C ILE A 69 21.74 22.36 -6.76
N GLU A 70 23.04 22.26 -7.03
CA GLU A 70 23.75 23.15 -7.96
C GLU A 70 23.17 23.14 -9.37
N GLU A 71 22.80 21.98 -9.89
CA GLU A 71 22.16 21.88 -11.21
C GLU A 71 20.79 22.57 -11.21
N CYS A 72 19.98 22.36 -10.16
CA CYS A 72 18.67 23.01 -10.02
C CYS A 72 18.76 24.55 -9.89
N LEU A 73 19.87 25.11 -9.38
CA LEU A 73 20.06 26.57 -9.25
C LEU A 73 19.96 27.30 -10.59
N GLN A 74 20.23 26.62 -11.72
CA GLN A 74 20.06 27.20 -13.05
C GLN A 74 18.62 27.65 -13.32
N GLN A 75 17.64 27.00 -12.68
CA GLN A 75 16.22 27.31 -12.80
C GLN A 75 15.67 28.04 -11.56
N THR A 76 16.16 27.69 -10.36
CA THR A 76 15.61 28.23 -9.10
C THR A 76 16.27 29.54 -8.63
N GLY A 77 17.40 29.92 -9.22
CA GLY A 77 18.24 31.02 -8.70
C GLY A 77 19.02 30.63 -7.44
N GLU A 78 19.78 31.57 -6.89
CA GLU A 78 20.68 31.38 -5.75
C GLU A 78 19.93 30.96 -4.47
N ILE A 79 20.54 30.07 -3.67
CA ILE A 79 19.92 29.50 -2.44
C ILE A 79 19.49 30.59 -1.46
N ASP A 80 20.27 31.68 -1.32
CA ASP A 80 19.97 32.79 -0.42
C ASP A 80 18.66 33.50 -0.74
N THR A 81 18.23 33.44 -2.01
CA THR A 81 16.99 34.06 -2.49
C THR A 81 15.76 33.18 -2.23
N TRP A 82 15.93 31.92 -1.84
CA TRP A 82 14.82 31.02 -1.55
C TRP A 82 14.02 31.52 -0.34
N PRO A 83 12.70 31.27 -0.28
CA PRO A 83 11.91 31.53 0.92
C PRO A 83 12.47 30.79 2.15
N ASP A 84 12.38 31.38 3.34
CA ASP A 84 13.01 30.78 4.55
C ASP A 84 12.39 29.44 4.95
N ASN A 85 11.10 29.24 4.65
CA ASN A 85 10.40 27.97 4.84
C ASN A 85 10.41 27.09 3.59
N PHE A 86 11.23 27.41 2.58
CA PHE A 86 11.29 26.63 1.36
C PHE A 86 11.91 25.26 1.63
N LYS A 87 11.10 24.25 1.38
CA LYS A 87 11.46 22.85 1.48
C LYS A 87 11.77 22.32 0.08
N PHE A 88 13.06 22.29 -0.22
CA PHE A 88 13.60 21.84 -1.51
C PHE A 88 13.35 20.34 -1.69
N ILE A 89 13.70 19.52 -0.68
CA ILE A 89 13.38 18.08 -0.64
C ILE A 89 12.59 17.77 0.63
N GLY A 90 11.62 16.88 0.49
CA GLY A 90 10.87 16.24 1.56
C GLY A 90 10.22 14.96 1.08
N SER A 91 9.61 14.22 1.99
CA SER A 91 8.76 13.06 1.72
C SER A 91 7.76 13.29 0.59
N GLU A 92 7.06 14.45 0.59
CA GLU A 92 6.15 14.81 -0.49
C GLU A 92 6.90 15.01 -1.82
N VAL A 93 8.07 15.62 -1.82
CA VAL A 93 8.86 15.86 -3.05
C VAL A 93 9.42 14.55 -3.60
N ILE A 94 9.95 13.67 -2.73
CA ILE A 94 10.41 12.33 -3.12
C ILE A 94 9.26 11.55 -3.77
N SER A 95 8.07 11.59 -3.18
CA SER A 95 6.86 10.98 -3.74
C SER A 95 6.48 11.60 -5.10
N LEU A 96 6.61 12.92 -5.29
CA LEU A 96 6.35 13.58 -6.59
C LEU A 96 7.29 13.06 -7.67
N ILE A 97 8.58 12.94 -7.36
CA ILE A 97 9.59 12.44 -8.28
C ILE A 97 9.31 10.97 -8.61
N GLU A 98 8.96 10.14 -7.63
CA GLU A 98 8.64 8.74 -7.85
C GLU A 98 7.42 8.57 -8.77
N VAL A 99 6.35 9.32 -8.54
CA VAL A 99 5.15 9.34 -9.40
C VAL A 99 5.51 9.80 -10.81
N ALA A 100 6.32 10.86 -10.94
CA ALA A 100 6.77 11.34 -12.24
C ALA A 100 7.61 10.30 -12.99
N ARG A 101 8.55 9.64 -12.31
CA ARG A 101 9.39 8.55 -12.86
C ARG A 101 8.51 7.42 -13.39
N LEU A 102 7.52 6.97 -12.62
CA LEU A 102 6.58 5.92 -13.03
C LEU A 102 5.66 6.35 -14.19
N ALA A 103 5.45 7.65 -14.38
CA ALA A 103 4.78 8.23 -15.54
C ALA A 103 5.71 8.45 -16.76
N GLN A 104 6.93 7.89 -16.75
CA GLN A 104 7.99 8.13 -17.75
C GLN A 104 8.39 9.60 -17.88
N GLY A 105 8.41 10.30 -16.74
CA GLY A 105 8.76 11.71 -16.64
C GLY A 105 7.68 12.65 -17.16
N ASP A 106 6.54 12.19 -17.68
CA ASP A 106 5.47 13.05 -18.17
C ASP A 106 4.39 13.30 -17.11
N VAL A 107 4.43 14.49 -16.53
CA VAL A 107 3.45 14.96 -15.54
C VAL A 107 2.57 16.09 -16.08
N SER A 108 2.56 16.32 -17.40
CA SER A 108 1.73 17.36 -18.03
C SER A 108 0.23 17.20 -17.77
N ALA A 109 -0.23 15.97 -17.54
CA ALA A 109 -1.60 15.64 -17.19
C ALA A 109 -1.96 15.95 -15.73
N GLN A 110 -0.99 16.35 -14.90
CA GLN A 110 -1.15 16.75 -13.49
C GLN A 110 -0.47 18.10 -13.21
N PRO A 111 -1.15 19.22 -13.48
CA PRO A 111 -0.56 20.56 -13.38
C PRO A 111 0.01 20.91 -12.00
N GLN A 112 -0.59 20.39 -10.92
CA GLN A 112 -0.12 20.62 -9.56
C GLN A 112 1.22 19.92 -9.29
N ILE A 113 1.37 18.67 -9.75
CA ILE A 113 2.63 17.91 -9.65
C ILE A 113 3.72 18.59 -10.49
N ALA A 114 3.40 18.96 -11.73
CA ALA A 114 4.31 19.66 -12.63
C ALA A 114 4.84 20.96 -12.01
N SER A 115 3.93 21.83 -11.53
CA SER A 115 4.28 23.10 -10.90
C SER A 115 5.18 22.94 -9.67
N GLU A 116 4.91 21.94 -8.83
CA GLU A 116 5.70 21.68 -7.62
C GLU A 116 7.12 21.16 -7.93
N LEU A 117 7.32 20.43 -9.03
CA LEU A 117 8.63 19.98 -9.47
C LEU A 117 9.38 21.10 -10.23
N GLU A 118 8.69 21.86 -11.09
CA GLU A 118 9.25 22.97 -11.87
C GLU A 118 9.80 24.08 -10.98
N LYS A 119 9.08 24.46 -9.91
CA LYS A 119 9.56 25.48 -8.97
C LYS A 119 10.83 25.09 -8.21
N ARG A 120 11.22 23.81 -8.27
CA ARG A 120 12.44 23.26 -7.67
C ARG A 120 13.53 22.97 -8.71
N GLY A 121 13.30 23.31 -9.98
CA GLY A 121 14.23 23.00 -11.07
C GLY A 121 14.34 21.50 -11.35
N MET A 122 13.35 20.70 -10.95
CA MET A 122 13.32 19.24 -11.11
C MET A 122 12.51 18.79 -12.34
N ALA A 123 11.73 19.71 -12.92
CA ALA A 123 10.96 19.49 -14.13
C ALA A 123 10.93 20.77 -14.99
N GLN A 124 10.59 20.62 -16.28
CA GLN A 124 10.37 21.72 -17.20
C GLN A 124 9.29 21.33 -18.22
N ASP A 125 8.30 22.21 -18.44
CA ASP A 125 7.19 22.00 -19.38
C ASP A 125 6.45 20.66 -19.14
N GLY A 126 6.25 20.32 -17.86
CA GLY A 126 5.63 19.05 -17.45
C GLY A 126 6.49 17.80 -17.70
N LYS A 127 7.78 17.95 -17.96
CA LYS A 127 8.74 16.84 -18.12
C LYS A 127 9.76 16.82 -16.99
N LEU A 128 9.96 15.66 -16.36
CA LEU A 128 10.97 15.44 -15.34
C LEU A 128 12.38 15.58 -15.93
N LEU A 129 13.28 16.26 -15.20
CA LEU A 129 14.68 16.43 -15.58
C LEU A 129 15.56 15.34 -14.93
N PRO A 130 16.72 14.97 -15.54
CA PRO A 130 17.61 13.95 -14.99
C PRO A 130 18.04 14.20 -13.54
N VAL A 131 18.24 15.47 -13.16
CA VAL A 131 18.58 15.87 -11.79
C VAL A 131 17.60 15.34 -10.73
N ALA A 132 16.31 15.22 -11.08
CA ALA A 132 15.32 14.68 -10.17
C ALA A 132 15.52 13.17 -9.94
N GLU A 133 15.93 12.43 -10.99
CA GLU A 133 16.28 11.02 -10.86
C GLU A 133 17.51 10.84 -9.97
N SER A 134 18.52 11.71 -10.08
CA SER A 134 19.68 11.71 -9.19
C SER A 134 19.32 11.96 -7.72
N ILE A 135 18.33 12.83 -7.44
CA ILE A 135 17.82 13.04 -6.07
C ILE A 135 17.16 11.76 -5.55
N LEU A 136 16.35 11.09 -6.37
CA LEU A 136 15.69 9.85 -5.98
C LEU A 136 16.71 8.71 -5.78
N GLU A 137 17.74 8.64 -6.61
CA GLU A 137 18.85 7.70 -6.43
C GLU A 137 19.62 7.96 -5.14
N ALA A 138 19.92 9.22 -4.82
CA ALA A 138 20.53 9.59 -3.55
C ALA A 138 19.63 9.22 -2.36
N TYR A 139 18.32 9.38 -2.50
CA TYR A 139 17.36 8.92 -1.50
C TYR A 139 17.39 7.40 -1.32
N ASP A 140 17.37 6.62 -2.40
CA ASP A 140 17.39 5.16 -2.33
C ASP A 140 18.71 4.63 -1.73
N GLN A 141 19.83 5.35 -1.90
CA GLN A 141 21.14 4.99 -1.34
C GLN A 141 21.39 5.49 0.09
N ALA A 142 20.68 6.53 0.53
CA ALA A 142 20.84 7.08 1.87
C ALA A 142 20.34 6.11 2.94
N LEU A 143 21.17 5.84 3.94
CA LEU A 143 20.82 5.02 5.10
C LEU A 143 20.48 5.95 6.27
N PRO A 144 19.19 6.15 6.62
CA PRO A 144 18.83 6.99 7.75
C PRO A 144 19.36 6.41 9.05
N LEU A 145 19.86 7.28 9.92
CA LEU A 145 20.25 6.92 11.28
C LEU A 145 19.06 7.15 12.21
N ILE A 146 18.60 6.12 12.92
CA ILE A 146 17.57 6.28 13.92
C ILE A 146 18.21 6.74 15.23
N PHE A 147 17.75 7.88 15.72
CA PHE A 147 18.15 8.44 17.00
C PHE A 147 16.96 9.16 17.63
N LEU A 148 16.24 8.46 18.50
CA LEU A 148 15.01 8.95 19.12
C LEU A 148 15.26 9.31 20.57
N THR A 149 15.34 10.60 20.84
CA THR A 149 15.45 11.14 22.19
C THR A 149 14.16 10.93 22.99
N LYS A 150 14.24 11.02 24.32
CA LYS A 150 13.05 10.90 25.19
C LYS A 150 11.90 11.86 24.81
N PRO A 151 12.12 13.16 24.50
CA PRO A 151 11.06 14.04 24.01
C PRO A 151 10.36 13.51 22.74
N LEU A 152 11.13 13.05 21.74
CA LEU A 152 10.57 12.46 20.52
C LEU A 152 9.75 11.20 20.81
N LEU A 153 10.24 10.31 21.69
CA LEU A 153 9.50 9.12 22.10
C LEU A 153 8.18 9.47 22.80
N GLU A 154 8.19 10.47 23.69
CA GLU A 154 6.98 10.96 24.35
C GLU A 154 6.00 11.61 23.37
N GLY A 155 6.51 12.35 22.38
CA GLY A 155 5.72 12.94 21.30
C GLY A 155 5.12 11.86 20.40
N LEU A 156 5.89 10.88 19.94
CA LEU A 156 5.44 9.74 19.14
C LEU A 156 4.33 8.96 19.84
N ARG A 157 4.46 8.72 21.15
CA ARG A 157 3.43 8.05 21.95
C ARG A 157 2.09 8.80 21.92
N LYS A 158 2.11 10.14 21.88
CA LYS A 158 0.91 11.01 21.88
C LYS A 158 0.39 11.32 20.48
N CYS A 159 1.26 11.29 19.47
CA CYS A 159 0.93 11.54 18.07
C CYS A 159 -0.11 10.55 17.58
N PRO A 160 -1.21 10.98 16.93
CA PRO A 160 -2.04 10.07 16.15
C PRO A 160 -1.22 9.42 15.03
N PRO A 161 -1.40 8.13 14.72
CA PRO A 161 -0.60 7.44 13.71
C PRO A 161 -0.88 7.95 12.28
N GLY A 162 -2.01 8.60 12.06
CA GLY A 162 -2.45 9.00 10.74
C GLY A 162 -3.20 7.87 9.99
N PRO A 163 -3.71 8.16 8.79
CA PRO A 163 -3.54 9.44 8.10
C PRO A 163 -4.42 10.55 8.68
N GLY A 164 -3.92 11.78 8.70
CA GLY A 164 -4.70 12.92 9.19
C GLY A 164 -4.12 14.27 8.79
N LYS A 165 -4.84 15.36 9.10
CA LYS A 165 -4.38 16.72 8.77
C LYS A 165 -3.08 17.05 9.49
N LYS A 166 -2.14 17.72 8.81
CA LYS A 166 -0.85 18.19 9.34
C LYS A 166 -0.98 18.98 10.64
N SER A 167 -2.08 19.70 10.85
CA SER A 167 -2.36 20.46 12.08
C SER A 167 -2.53 19.60 13.34
N LEU A 168 -2.64 18.26 13.21
CA LEU A 168 -2.76 17.33 14.34
C LEU A 168 -1.41 16.74 14.76
N VAL A 169 -0.33 17.07 14.05
CA VAL A 169 1.03 16.65 14.39
C VAL A 169 1.46 17.41 15.65
N PRO A 170 1.75 16.73 16.78
CA PRO A 170 2.02 17.39 18.06
C PRO A 170 3.52 17.65 18.27
N PHE A 171 4.24 17.96 17.18
CA PHE A 171 5.67 18.16 17.17
C PHE A 171 5.99 19.60 16.77
N GLU A 172 7.04 20.15 17.36
CA GLU A 172 7.62 21.39 16.88
C GLU A 172 8.29 21.18 15.51
N LYS A 173 8.62 22.27 14.84
CA LYS A 173 9.11 22.23 13.45
C LYS A 173 10.39 21.39 13.32
N GLU A 174 11.27 21.51 14.30
CA GLU A 174 12.57 20.85 14.37
C GLU A 174 12.39 19.33 14.54
N GLU A 175 11.54 18.91 15.49
CA GLU A 175 11.16 17.50 15.70
C GLU A 175 10.50 16.88 14.45
N VAL A 176 9.71 17.65 13.70
CA VAL A 176 9.15 17.21 12.41
C VAL A 176 10.26 16.91 11.40
N TYR A 177 11.32 17.74 11.35
CA TYR A 177 12.45 17.52 10.46
C TYR A 177 13.27 16.30 10.87
N GLU A 178 13.51 16.08 12.16
CA GLU A 178 14.17 14.87 12.67
C GLU A 178 13.39 13.61 12.26
N LEU A 179 12.08 13.57 12.48
CA LEU A 179 11.24 12.42 12.13
C LEU A 179 11.17 12.18 10.62
N GLU A 180 11.16 13.23 9.80
CA GLU A 180 11.17 13.10 8.34
C GLU A 180 12.57 12.72 7.80
N ALA A 181 13.64 13.15 8.45
CA ALA A 181 15.01 12.72 8.17
C ALA A 181 15.15 11.21 8.38
N MET A 182 14.67 10.73 9.54
CA MET A 182 14.62 9.32 9.94
C MET A 182 13.59 8.46 9.19
N ARG A 183 12.77 9.05 8.29
CA ARG A 183 11.68 8.36 7.56
C ARG A 183 10.62 7.73 8.47
N LEU A 184 10.32 8.38 9.59
CA LEU A 184 9.28 7.97 10.54
C LEU A 184 7.96 8.76 10.38
N LEU A 185 8.03 9.89 9.67
CA LEU A 185 6.91 10.79 9.39
C LEU A 185 6.95 11.23 7.92
N VAL A 186 5.80 11.16 7.25
CA VAL A 186 5.64 11.51 5.83
C VAL A 186 4.44 12.41 5.60
N PHE A 187 4.46 13.17 4.51
CA PHE A 187 3.42 14.14 4.14
C PHE A 187 2.82 13.86 2.75
N SER A 188 1.53 14.17 2.58
CA SER A 188 0.75 13.88 1.36
C SER A 188 1.16 14.71 0.15
N LEU A 189 0.90 14.18 -1.05
CA LEU A 189 1.05 14.95 -2.28
C LEU A 189 -0.10 15.94 -2.48
N PRO A 190 0.14 17.02 -3.26
CA PRO A 190 1.44 17.56 -3.64
C PRO A 190 1.96 18.60 -2.61
N PHE A 191 1.16 18.97 -1.61
CA PHE A 191 1.41 20.12 -0.73
C PHE A 191 1.70 19.75 0.73
N GLY A 192 1.61 18.47 1.10
CA GLY A 192 1.82 18.01 2.47
C GLY A 192 0.75 18.45 3.46
N ASN A 193 -0.52 18.50 3.03
CA ASN A 193 -1.64 18.91 3.88
C ASN A 193 -2.02 17.84 4.91
N SER A 194 -1.77 16.58 4.58
CA SER A 194 -1.96 15.43 5.45
C SER A 194 -0.61 14.82 5.83
N TYR A 195 -0.57 14.14 6.96
CA TYR A 195 0.58 13.41 7.44
C TYR A 195 0.19 11.96 7.77
N SER A 196 1.19 11.10 7.82
CA SER A 196 1.11 9.78 8.44
C SER A 196 2.43 9.43 9.11
N LEU A 197 2.39 8.71 10.23
CA LEU A 197 3.55 7.96 10.67
C LEU A 197 3.74 6.79 9.69
N THR A 198 4.99 6.53 9.33
CA THR A 198 5.35 5.39 8.45
C THR A 198 5.18 4.08 9.19
N GLY A 199 5.32 2.94 8.50
CA GLY A 199 5.23 1.63 9.15
C GLY A 199 6.16 1.51 10.37
N GLY A 200 7.41 1.94 10.24
CA GLY A 200 8.38 2.00 11.34
C GLY A 200 7.92 2.94 12.46
N GLY A 201 7.50 4.16 12.13
CA GLY A 201 7.01 5.13 13.12
C GLY A 201 5.78 4.64 13.89
N GLN A 202 4.85 3.95 13.22
CA GLN A 202 3.68 3.36 13.84
C GLN A 202 4.02 2.20 14.77
N GLN A 203 4.95 1.34 14.38
CA GLN A 203 5.36 0.19 15.20
C GLN A 203 6.20 0.63 16.42
N ILE A 204 7.05 1.65 16.30
CA ILE A 204 7.73 2.28 17.44
C ILE A 204 6.70 2.85 18.42
N ARG A 205 5.73 3.61 17.89
CA ARG A 205 4.62 4.13 18.69
C ARG A 205 3.82 3.01 19.38
N ALA A 206 3.55 1.91 18.67
CA ALA A 206 2.85 0.75 19.22
C ALA A 206 3.64 0.11 20.36
N ALA A 207 4.97 -0.04 20.22
CA ALA A 207 5.83 -0.55 21.28
C ALA A 207 5.73 0.32 22.55
N LEU A 208 5.79 1.65 22.39
CA LEU A 208 5.64 2.61 23.51
C LEU A 208 4.29 2.51 24.20
N LEU A 209 3.20 2.29 23.45
CA LEU A 209 1.86 2.09 24.02
C LEU A 209 1.72 0.74 24.73
N LYS A 210 2.36 -0.30 24.20
CA LYS A 210 2.41 -1.66 24.75
C LYS A 210 3.36 -1.81 25.94
N GLY A 211 3.96 -0.71 26.42
CA GLY A 211 4.71 -0.66 27.67
C GLY A 211 6.24 -0.69 27.52
N LEU A 212 6.79 -0.45 26.32
CA LEU A 212 8.23 -0.23 26.17
C LEU A 212 8.65 0.91 27.11
N ALA A 213 9.57 0.61 28.03
CA ALA A 213 10.07 1.62 28.95
C ALA A 213 10.90 2.65 28.18
N PRO A 214 10.72 3.96 28.43
CA PRO A 214 11.48 4.98 27.74
C PRO A 214 12.95 4.87 28.14
N SER A 215 13.77 4.37 27.24
CA SER A 215 15.22 4.58 27.26
C SER A 215 15.52 6.08 27.15
N PRO A 216 16.64 6.58 27.68
CA PRO A 216 17.09 7.95 27.39
C PRO A 216 17.14 8.24 25.88
N VAL A 217 17.55 7.24 25.09
CA VAL A 217 17.59 7.26 23.62
C VAL A 217 17.22 5.87 23.08
N LEU A 218 16.46 5.82 22.00
CA LEU A 218 16.26 4.64 21.18
C LEU A 218 16.99 4.83 19.84
N ASP A 219 18.02 4.03 19.58
CA ASP A 219 18.95 4.21 18.46
C ASP A 219 19.16 2.93 17.63
N ASP A 220 19.93 3.04 16.54
CA ASP A 220 20.28 1.94 15.64
C ASP A 220 20.89 0.72 16.35
N GLU A 221 21.66 0.91 17.44
CA GLU A 221 22.23 -0.20 18.21
C GLU A 221 21.11 -1.08 18.77
N LEU A 222 20.08 -0.47 19.37
CA LEU A 222 18.94 -1.18 19.94
C LEU A 222 18.06 -1.85 18.87
N PHE A 223 17.87 -1.21 17.71
CA PHE A 223 17.16 -1.84 16.59
C PHE A 223 17.93 -3.04 16.01
N THR A 224 19.25 -2.92 15.88
CA THR A 224 20.09 -4.04 15.44
C THR A 224 20.08 -5.16 16.47
N LEU A 225 20.09 -4.81 17.76
CA LEU A 225 20.05 -5.77 18.86
C LEU A 225 18.79 -6.62 18.86
N ILE A 226 17.62 -6.01 18.66
CA ILE A 226 16.35 -6.76 18.69
C ILE A 226 16.18 -7.70 17.49
N LEU A 227 16.92 -7.46 16.40
CA LEU A 227 16.94 -8.34 15.23
C LEU A 227 17.85 -9.57 15.41
N LYS A 228 18.70 -9.63 16.44
CA LYS A 228 19.61 -10.76 16.65
C LYS A 228 18.84 -11.99 17.14
N GLU A 229 19.15 -13.14 16.55
CA GLU A 229 18.62 -14.44 17.00
C GLU A 229 19.31 -14.90 18.29
N ASP A 230 20.63 -14.70 18.39
CA ASP A 230 21.45 -15.09 19.53
C ASP A 230 21.96 -13.84 20.27
N LEU A 231 21.49 -13.64 21.50
CA LEU A 231 21.88 -12.50 22.35
C LEU A 231 22.90 -12.93 23.41
N GLN A 232 23.89 -12.07 23.66
CA GLN A 232 24.72 -12.17 24.85
C GLN A 232 23.92 -11.80 26.12
N GLU A 233 24.42 -12.18 27.30
CA GLU A 233 23.71 -11.96 28.56
C GLU A 233 23.48 -10.47 28.85
N ASP A 234 24.47 -9.61 28.57
CA ASP A 234 24.36 -8.17 28.73
C ASP A 234 23.40 -7.53 27.72
N GLU A 235 23.38 -8.03 26.48
CA GLU A 235 22.44 -7.62 25.44
C GLU A 235 20.99 -7.97 25.81
N LEU A 236 20.76 -9.19 26.31
CA LEU A 236 19.47 -9.63 26.79
C LEU A 236 18.99 -8.76 27.96
N LEU A 237 19.88 -8.44 28.91
CA LEU A 237 19.56 -7.56 30.04
C LEU A 237 19.14 -6.15 29.59
N LYS A 238 19.76 -5.60 28.52
CA LYS A 238 19.34 -4.30 27.94
C LYS A 238 17.89 -4.37 27.43
N LEU A 239 17.55 -5.40 26.64
CA LEU A 239 16.20 -5.57 26.09
C LEU A 239 15.14 -5.88 27.17
N GLN A 240 15.51 -6.63 28.20
CA GLN A 240 14.66 -6.88 29.36
C GLN A 240 14.39 -5.61 30.17
N ALA A 241 15.40 -4.77 30.38
CA ALA A 241 15.26 -3.51 31.11
C ALA A 241 14.28 -2.53 30.42
N MET A 242 14.17 -2.62 29.09
CA MET A 242 13.21 -1.85 28.31
C MET A 242 11.82 -2.49 28.21
N GLY A 243 11.63 -3.70 28.74
CA GLY A 243 10.37 -4.45 28.61
C GLY A 243 10.12 -5.00 27.20
N ALA A 244 11.17 -5.16 26.39
CA ALA A 244 11.08 -5.77 25.07
C ALA A 244 11.07 -7.31 25.15
N MET A 245 11.77 -7.89 26.12
CA MET A 245 11.87 -9.35 26.30
C MET A 245 11.62 -9.77 27.75
N ASP A 246 11.23 -11.03 27.94
CA ASP A 246 11.12 -11.67 29.25
C ASP A 246 12.45 -12.31 29.73
N ASP A 247 12.42 -12.94 30.91
CA ASP A 247 13.56 -13.62 31.54
C ASP A 247 14.07 -14.84 30.75
N LYS A 248 13.32 -15.29 29.73
CA LYS A 248 13.65 -16.42 28.86
C LYS A 248 14.07 -15.99 27.46
N GLY A 249 14.16 -14.68 27.21
CA GLY A 249 14.51 -14.13 25.89
C GLY A 249 13.35 -14.17 24.88
N GLN A 250 12.11 -14.33 25.32
CA GLN A 250 10.95 -14.26 24.43
C GLN A 250 10.48 -12.81 24.28
N LEU A 251 10.12 -12.41 23.05
CA LEU A 251 9.59 -11.08 22.77
C LEU A 251 8.24 -10.86 23.49
N LEU A 252 8.19 -9.80 24.30
CA LEU A 252 6.96 -9.27 24.87
C LEU A 252 6.18 -8.47 23.81
N PRO A 253 4.90 -8.11 24.02
CA PRO A 253 4.12 -7.33 23.05
C PRO A 253 4.82 -6.05 22.57
N ALA A 254 5.48 -5.31 23.47
CA ALA A 254 6.27 -4.14 23.11
C ALA A 254 7.49 -4.51 22.25
N GLY A 255 8.20 -5.58 22.60
CA GLY A 255 9.32 -6.10 21.82
C GLY A 255 8.93 -6.59 20.43
N ARG A 256 7.76 -7.23 20.27
CA ARG A 256 7.24 -7.63 18.95
C ARG A 256 7.04 -6.43 18.03
N SER A 257 6.39 -5.37 18.52
CA SER A 257 6.25 -4.13 17.74
C SER A 257 7.60 -3.47 17.45
N LEU A 258 8.54 -3.46 18.41
CA LEU A 258 9.87 -2.90 18.17
C LEU A 258 10.68 -3.73 17.14
N TYR A 259 10.55 -5.06 17.17
CA TYR A 259 11.13 -5.97 16.18
C TYR A 259 10.56 -5.74 14.79
N GLU A 260 9.24 -5.59 14.66
CA GLU A 260 8.61 -5.26 13.37
C GLU A 260 9.02 -3.87 12.87
N ALA A 261 9.17 -2.88 13.75
CA ALA A 261 9.75 -1.59 13.36
C ALA A 261 11.17 -1.76 12.79
N ALA A 262 12.02 -2.56 13.45
CA ALA A 262 13.37 -2.86 12.97
C ALA A 262 13.35 -3.55 11.59
N LYS A 263 12.47 -4.56 11.41
CA LYS A 263 12.31 -5.23 10.11
C LYS A 263 11.93 -4.27 8.99
N LEU A 264 10.97 -3.37 9.25
CA LEU A 264 10.50 -2.40 8.27
C LEU A 264 11.58 -1.37 7.89
N LEU A 265 12.44 -1.00 8.84
CA LEU A 265 13.49 0.01 8.63
C LEU A 265 14.76 -0.57 7.98
N TYR A 266 15.16 -1.79 8.33
CA TYR A 266 16.49 -2.32 7.96
C TYR A 266 16.48 -3.59 7.11
N VAL A 267 15.35 -4.30 7.00
CA VAL A 267 15.33 -5.66 6.41
C VAL A 267 14.41 -5.75 5.21
N SER A 268 13.13 -5.46 5.39
CA SER A 268 12.10 -5.71 4.37
C SER A 268 10.99 -4.66 4.49
N PRO A 269 11.12 -3.49 3.83
CA PRO A 269 10.06 -2.51 3.79
C PRO A 269 8.84 -3.06 3.05
N ILE A 270 7.65 -2.58 3.42
CA ILE A 270 6.42 -2.89 2.69
C ILE A 270 6.39 -2.03 1.42
N THR A 271 6.41 -2.69 0.27
CA THR A 271 6.43 -2.05 -1.06
C THR A 271 5.09 -2.13 -1.81
N LEU A 272 4.12 -2.86 -1.26
CA LEU A 272 2.78 -3.00 -1.83
C LEU A 272 1.74 -2.35 -0.92
N ASN A 273 0.75 -1.71 -1.55
CA ASN A 273 -0.37 -1.09 -0.89
C ASN A 273 -1.67 -1.90 -1.10
N PRO A 274 -1.99 -2.88 -0.24
CA PRO A 274 -3.14 -3.74 -0.45
C PRO A 274 -4.45 -2.99 -0.19
N ALA A 275 -5.49 -3.35 -0.95
CA ALA A 275 -6.82 -2.77 -0.85
C ALA A 275 -7.93 -3.81 -0.99
N VAL A 276 -9.17 -3.39 -0.75
CA VAL A 276 -10.40 -4.10 -1.15
C VAL A 276 -11.43 -3.06 -1.59
N CYS A 277 -12.32 -3.43 -2.51
CA CYS A 277 -13.41 -2.55 -2.96
C CYS A 277 -14.75 -3.28 -2.81
N LEU A 278 -15.62 -2.84 -1.90
CA LEU A 278 -16.94 -3.44 -1.67
C LEU A 278 -18.02 -2.37 -1.79
N LYS A 279 -19.03 -2.60 -2.63
CA LYS A 279 -20.16 -1.69 -2.83
C LYS A 279 -21.31 -2.04 -1.90
N GLY A 280 -22.23 -1.10 -1.68
CA GLY A 280 -23.47 -1.35 -0.92
C GLY A 280 -24.18 -2.65 -1.29
N ARG A 281 -24.26 -2.95 -2.60
CA ARG A 281 -24.85 -4.19 -3.14
C ARG A 281 -24.14 -5.47 -2.69
N ASP A 282 -22.82 -5.43 -2.52
CA ASP A 282 -22.05 -6.57 -2.03
C ASP A 282 -22.50 -6.91 -0.59
N PHE A 283 -22.83 -5.90 0.22
CA PHE A 283 -23.35 -6.10 1.57
C PHE A 283 -24.82 -6.55 1.59
N GLU A 284 -25.64 -6.11 0.64
CA GLU A 284 -27.02 -6.61 0.47
C GLU A 284 -27.03 -8.12 0.14
N VAL A 285 -26.04 -8.61 -0.61
CA VAL A 285 -25.87 -10.06 -0.87
C VAL A 285 -25.46 -10.81 0.39
N LEU A 286 -24.53 -10.28 1.21
CA LEU A 286 -24.18 -10.90 2.50
C LEU A 286 -25.41 -11.01 3.42
N GLU A 287 -26.22 -9.95 3.48
CA GLU A 287 -27.48 -9.96 4.24
C GLU A 287 -28.48 -11.00 3.70
N ALA A 288 -28.60 -11.13 2.38
CA ALA A 288 -29.49 -12.10 1.76
C ALA A 288 -29.10 -13.54 2.13
N ILE A 289 -27.81 -13.86 2.10
CA ILE A 289 -27.30 -15.19 2.48
C ILE A 289 -27.59 -15.48 3.96
N GLU A 290 -27.30 -14.53 4.86
CA GLU A 290 -27.61 -14.64 6.29
C GLU A 290 -29.11 -14.86 6.52
N THR A 291 -29.96 -14.07 5.86
CA THR A 291 -31.42 -14.15 6.00
C THR A 291 -31.99 -15.48 5.49
N LEU A 292 -31.46 -16.01 4.39
CA LEU A 292 -31.88 -17.29 3.84
C LEU A 292 -31.48 -18.45 4.76
N TRP A 293 -30.30 -18.39 5.39
CA TRP A 293 -29.92 -19.35 6.42
C TRP A 293 -30.76 -19.25 7.69
N ASP A 294 -31.17 -18.05 8.10
CA ASP A 294 -32.10 -17.91 9.21
C ASP A 294 -33.47 -18.52 8.89
N LYS A 295 -33.98 -18.34 7.67
CA LYS A 295 -35.21 -19.01 7.21
C LYS A 295 -35.06 -20.52 7.09
N ASN A 296 -33.85 -21.02 6.78
CA ASN A 296 -33.57 -22.46 6.71
C ASN A 296 -33.84 -23.17 8.04
N LYS A 297 -33.62 -22.49 9.17
CA LYS A 297 -33.86 -23.04 10.52
C LYS A 297 -35.32 -23.45 10.72
N ASP A 298 -36.26 -22.72 10.12
CA ASP A 298 -37.69 -23.00 10.16
C ASP A 298 -38.17 -23.84 8.97
N ASN A 299 -37.49 -23.75 7.83
CA ASN A 299 -37.78 -24.52 6.62
C ASN A 299 -36.49 -25.00 5.92
N PRO A 300 -36.07 -26.26 6.13
CA PRO A 300 -34.84 -26.81 5.56
C PRO A 300 -34.72 -26.78 4.03
N GLU A 301 -35.83 -26.60 3.29
CA GLU A 301 -35.80 -26.48 1.82
C GLU A 301 -35.25 -25.13 1.34
N ILE A 302 -35.25 -24.11 2.21
CA ILE A 302 -34.74 -22.77 1.87
C ILE A 302 -33.23 -22.76 2.06
N ILE A 303 -32.47 -23.01 1.00
CA ILE A 303 -31.01 -22.95 1.02
C ILE A 303 -30.51 -21.74 0.21
N PRO A 304 -29.43 -21.05 0.62
CA PRO A 304 -28.85 -19.94 -0.13
C PRO A 304 -27.95 -20.44 -1.26
N ASN A 305 -28.56 -20.84 -2.37
CA ASN A 305 -27.88 -21.15 -3.61
C ASN A 305 -28.01 -19.98 -4.60
N ASN A 306 -27.41 -20.12 -5.78
CA ASN A 306 -27.41 -19.07 -6.82
C ASN A 306 -28.83 -18.59 -7.16
N LYS A 307 -29.78 -19.53 -7.29
CA LYS A 307 -31.16 -19.23 -7.68
C LYS A 307 -31.93 -18.51 -6.57
N SER A 308 -31.85 -19.00 -5.33
CA SER A 308 -32.61 -18.43 -4.20
C SER A 308 -32.11 -17.05 -3.81
N VAL A 309 -30.78 -16.82 -3.81
CA VAL A 309 -30.19 -15.50 -3.54
C VAL A 309 -30.61 -14.49 -4.60
N LYS A 310 -30.53 -14.86 -5.90
CA LYS A 310 -31.00 -14.01 -7.01
C LYS A 310 -32.49 -13.69 -6.91
N SER A 311 -33.33 -14.67 -6.61
CA SER A 311 -34.77 -14.45 -6.45
C SER A 311 -35.06 -13.50 -5.29
N PHE A 312 -34.41 -13.71 -4.15
CA PHE A 312 -34.62 -12.89 -2.95
C PHE A 312 -34.24 -11.41 -3.17
N LEU A 313 -33.19 -11.15 -3.96
CA LEU A 313 -32.73 -9.79 -4.25
C LEU A 313 -33.43 -9.15 -5.44
N GLU A 314 -33.94 -9.93 -6.39
CA GLU A 314 -34.82 -9.45 -7.46
C GLU A 314 -36.11 -8.86 -6.87
N ASP A 315 -36.67 -9.47 -5.83
CA ASP A 315 -37.81 -8.94 -5.07
C ASP A 315 -37.51 -7.59 -4.39
N LYS A 316 -36.21 -7.30 -4.14
CA LYS A 316 -35.72 -6.02 -3.62
C LYS A 316 -35.26 -5.03 -4.71
N GLY A 317 -35.45 -5.37 -5.99
CA GLY A 317 -35.12 -4.52 -7.14
C GLY A 317 -33.66 -4.60 -7.61
N ILE A 318 -32.88 -5.58 -7.15
CA ILE A 318 -31.50 -5.81 -7.62
C ILE A 318 -31.51 -6.80 -8.77
N THR A 319 -30.76 -6.51 -9.84
CA THR A 319 -30.74 -7.39 -11.02
C THR A 319 -30.00 -8.70 -10.74
N LYS A 320 -30.32 -9.75 -11.51
CA LYS A 320 -29.63 -11.04 -11.43
C LYS A 320 -28.15 -10.95 -11.80
N ALA A 321 -27.80 -10.08 -12.75
CA ALA A 321 -26.42 -9.83 -13.16
C ALA A 321 -25.62 -9.15 -12.05
N ASP A 322 -26.20 -8.11 -11.42
CA ASP A 322 -25.58 -7.44 -10.28
C ASP A 322 -25.37 -8.41 -9.11
N THR A 323 -26.39 -9.23 -8.80
CA THR A 323 -26.29 -10.25 -7.75
C THR A 323 -25.18 -11.26 -8.06
N GLN A 324 -25.07 -11.70 -9.31
CA GLN A 324 -24.02 -12.63 -9.73
C GLN A 324 -22.62 -12.02 -9.58
N ASN A 325 -22.45 -10.77 -9.98
CA ASN A 325 -21.20 -10.05 -9.83
C ASN A 325 -20.80 -9.94 -8.36
N SER A 326 -21.74 -9.54 -7.50
CA SER A 326 -21.50 -9.44 -6.05
C SER A 326 -21.17 -10.79 -5.41
N LEU A 327 -21.79 -11.90 -5.84
CA LEU A 327 -21.41 -13.24 -5.38
C LEU A 327 -19.94 -13.56 -5.74
N TYR A 328 -19.52 -13.30 -6.98
CA TYR A 328 -18.12 -13.48 -7.39
C TYR A 328 -17.15 -12.57 -6.65
N VAL A 329 -17.52 -11.32 -6.41
CA VAL A 329 -16.73 -10.39 -5.60
C VAL A 329 -16.54 -10.92 -4.18
N LEU A 330 -17.63 -11.33 -3.52
CA LEU A 330 -17.60 -11.75 -2.13
C LEU A 330 -16.80 -13.04 -1.94
N GLU A 331 -16.93 -13.98 -2.87
CA GLU A 331 -16.11 -15.20 -2.89
C GLU A 331 -14.66 -14.87 -3.23
N GLY A 332 -14.45 -13.94 -4.16
CA GLY A 332 -13.14 -13.41 -4.53
C GLY A 332 -12.40 -12.78 -3.36
N TYR A 333 -13.16 -12.16 -2.45
CA TYR A 333 -12.69 -11.64 -1.18
C TYR A 333 -12.85 -12.60 0.00
N ARG A 334 -13.10 -13.89 -0.23
CA ARG A 334 -13.21 -14.92 0.83
C ARG A 334 -14.18 -14.53 1.96
N LEU A 335 -15.15 -13.66 1.68
CA LEU A 335 -16.21 -13.26 2.62
C LEU A 335 -17.35 -14.29 2.63
N ILE A 336 -17.49 -15.01 1.52
CA ILE A 336 -18.34 -16.19 1.42
C ILE A 336 -17.53 -17.37 0.89
N LYS A 337 -18.00 -18.57 1.21
CA LYS A 337 -17.56 -19.82 0.59
C LYS A 337 -18.73 -20.42 -0.18
N ALA A 338 -18.43 -20.93 -1.38
CA ALA A 338 -19.36 -21.71 -2.17
C ALA A 338 -18.96 -23.19 -2.03
N GLU A 339 -19.79 -23.96 -1.33
CA GLU A 339 -19.54 -25.37 -0.96
C GLU A 339 -20.73 -26.26 -1.29
N ARG A 340 -20.42 -27.54 -1.53
CA ARG A 340 -21.41 -28.57 -1.84
C ARG A 340 -21.92 -29.21 -0.55
N ILE A 341 -23.24 -29.17 -0.34
CA ILE A 341 -23.89 -29.96 0.73
C ILE A 341 -24.10 -31.42 0.29
N GLU A 342 -24.48 -32.31 1.21
CA GLU A 342 -24.64 -33.75 0.95
C GLU A 342 -25.56 -34.07 -0.25
N ASP A 343 -26.60 -33.26 -0.48
CA ASP A 343 -27.54 -33.39 -1.60
C ASP A 343 -26.95 -32.96 -2.97
N GLY A 344 -25.70 -32.51 -2.98
CA GLY A 344 -24.95 -32.15 -4.17
C GLY A 344 -25.18 -30.75 -4.73
N VAL A 345 -25.94 -29.92 -4.01
CA VAL A 345 -26.20 -28.52 -4.38
C VAL A 345 -25.10 -27.61 -3.83
N LEU A 346 -24.67 -26.64 -4.61
CA LEU A 346 -23.77 -25.58 -4.16
C LEU A 346 -24.55 -24.51 -3.38
N VAL A 347 -24.12 -24.25 -2.16
CA VAL A 347 -24.68 -23.24 -1.27
C VAL A 347 -23.60 -22.23 -0.90
N TYR A 348 -24.04 -21.02 -0.54
CA TYR A 348 -23.17 -19.96 -0.06
C TYR A 348 -23.27 -19.84 1.46
N GLU A 349 -22.12 -19.77 2.11
CA GLU A 349 -22.03 -19.53 3.56
C GLU A 349 -21.07 -18.35 3.82
N LEU A 350 -21.38 -17.56 4.84
CA LEU A 350 -20.46 -16.51 5.31
C LEU A 350 -19.27 -17.16 6.00
N THR A 351 -18.06 -16.76 5.63
CA THR A 351 -16.85 -17.07 6.38
C THR A 351 -16.82 -16.26 7.69
N ASP A 352 -15.89 -16.56 8.60
CA ASP A 352 -15.80 -15.81 9.86
C ASP A 352 -15.52 -14.32 9.63
N ILE A 353 -14.61 -14.00 8.71
CA ILE A 353 -14.37 -12.62 8.31
C ILE A 353 -15.58 -12.01 7.57
N GLY A 354 -16.33 -12.81 6.81
CA GLY A 354 -17.60 -12.40 6.20
C GLY A 354 -18.66 -11.99 7.24
N LYS A 355 -18.74 -12.71 8.36
CA LYS A 355 -19.62 -12.37 9.50
C LYS A 355 -19.18 -11.07 10.17
N GLU A 356 -17.88 -10.89 10.38
CA GLU A 356 -17.34 -9.64 10.93
C GLU A 356 -17.66 -8.43 10.05
N VAL A 357 -17.45 -8.54 8.73
CA VAL A 357 -17.82 -7.50 7.76
C VAL A 357 -19.32 -7.25 7.77
N ARG A 358 -20.14 -8.30 7.80
CA ARG A 358 -21.60 -8.16 7.86
C ARG A 358 -22.04 -7.39 9.12
N GLU A 359 -21.49 -7.72 10.28
CA GLU A 359 -21.82 -7.06 11.55
C GLU A 359 -21.39 -5.60 11.55
N ASP A 360 -20.17 -5.30 11.09
CA ASP A 360 -19.70 -3.93 10.93
C ASP A 360 -20.62 -3.11 10.01
N ARG A 361 -21.03 -3.66 8.86
CA ARG A 361 -21.92 -2.98 7.91
C ARG A 361 -23.36 -2.82 8.40
N LYS A 362 -23.85 -3.65 9.33
CA LYS A 362 -25.12 -3.40 10.04
C LYS A 362 -25.05 -2.09 10.82
N THR A 363 -23.91 -1.80 11.47
CA THR A 363 -23.72 -0.56 12.25
C THR A 363 -23.46 0.67 11.38
N GLN A 364 -22.78 0.50 10.23
CA GLN A 364 -22.37 1.59 9.35
C GLN A 364 -23.37 1.91 8.21
N GLY A 365 -24.51 1.20 8.14
CA GLY A 365 -25.59 1.49 7.18
C GLY A 365 -25.26 1.12 5.73
N LEU A 366 -24.56 0.00 5.51
CA LEU A 366 -24.20 -0.51 4.18
C LEU A 366 -23.39 0.48 3.30
N LYS A 367 -22.72 1.46 3.90
CA LYS A 367 -21.78 2.34 3.19
C LYS A 367 -20.75 1.52 2.45
N SER A 368 -20.51 1.88 1.19
CA SER A 368 -19.45 1.29 0.35
C SER A 368 -18.07 1.51 0.98
N VAL A 369 -17.14 0.64 0.61
CA VAL A 369 -15.73 0.68 0.98
C VAL A 369 -14.94 0.73 -0.32
N SER A 370 -14.26 1.83 -0.59
CA SER A 370 -13.41 2.00 -1.76
C SER A 370 -12.02 1.42 -1.53
N ALA A 371 -11.35 1.01 -2.61
CA ALA A 371 -9.94 0.66 -2.56
C ALA A 371 -9.11 1.86 -2.10
N SER A 372 -9.37 3.06 -2.64
CA SER A 372 -8.70 4.30 -2.21
C SER A 372 -8.88 4.58 -0.72
N GLY A 373 -10.09 4.36 -0.17
CA GLY A 373 -10.37 4.55 1.26
C GLY A 373 -9.62 3.56 2.16
N VAL A 374 -9.45 2.30 1.71
CA VAL A 374 -8.62 1.32 2.43
C VAL A 374 -7.14 1.64 2.29
N MET A 375 -6.70 2.04 1.08
CA MET A 375 -5.33 2.49 0.79
C MET A 375 -4.95 3.70 1.62
N ALA A 376 -5.88 4.59 1.96
CA ALA A 376 -5.60 5.68 2.90
C ALA A 376 -4.99 5.15 4.21
N ILE A 377 -5.37 3.95 4.66
CA ILE A 377 -4.83 3.33 5.87
C ILE A 377 -3.60 2.48 5.55
N THR A 378 -3.66 1.60 4.54
CA THR A 378 -2.58 0.64 4.28
C THR A 378 -1.31 1.31 3.72
N THR A 379 -1.42 2.43 3.00
CA THR A 379 -0.25 3.23 2.55
C THR A 379 0.64 3.65 3.72
N THR A 380 0.04 3.98 4.88
CA THR A 380 0.77 4.44 6.06
C THR A 380 1.71 3.39 6.65
N ARG A 381 1.54 2.11 6.27
CA ARG A 381 2.41 0.99 6.67
C ARG A 381 3.72 0.96 5.87
N MET A 382 3.80 1.72 4.79
CA MET A 382 4.98 1.85 3.94
C MET A 382 5.96 2.88 4.51
N GLU A 383 7.16 2.95 3.95
CA GLU A 383 8.25 3.81 4.42
C GLU A 383 8.14 5.25 3.92
N ASN A 384 7.79 5.45 2.64
CA ASN A 384 8.00 6.73 1.96
C ASN A 384 6.73 7.33 1.35
N LEU A 385 5.56 6.72 1.56
CA LEU A 385 4.30 7.18 0.99
C LEU A 385 3.32 7.62 2.08
N SER A 386 2.78 8.83 1.92
CA SER A 386 1.57 9.27 2.60
C SER A 386 0.40 9.17 1.63
N PRO A 387 -0.80 8.77 2.09
CA PRO A 387 -1.98 8.84 1.24
C PRO A 387 -2.30 10.27 0.86
N ASP A 388 -2.90 10.45 -0.31
CA ASP A 388 -3.41 11.74 -0.77
C ASP A 388 -4.58 12.23 0.07
N ASP A 389 -4.75 13.56 0.11
CA ASP A 389 -5.87 14.21 0.78
C ASP A 389 -7.23 13.68 0.29
N GLY A 390 -7.34 13.36 -1.00
CA GLY A 390 -8.56 12.79 -1.59
C GLY A 390 -8.91 11.41 -1.03
N TRP A 391 -7.90 10.55 -0.80
CA TRP A 391 -8.09 9.23 -0.20
C TRP A 391 -8.46 9.34 1.27
N VAL A 392 -7.82 10.26 2.00
CA VAL A 392 -8.14 10.52 3.41
C VAL A 392 -9.60 11.01 3.54
N ALA A 393 -10.02 11.96 2.71
CA ALA A 393 -11.39 12.45 2.70
C ALA A 393 -12.41 11.34 2.37
N GLN A 394 -12.10 10.49 1.39
CA GLN A 394 -12.91 9.33 1.04
C GLN A 394 -13.03 8.35 2.22
N ALA A 395 -11.91 8.05 2.89
CA ALA A 395 -11.87 7.16 4.05
C ALA A 395 -12.65 7.72 5.26
N GLU A 396 -12.64 9.04 5.46
CA GLU A 396 -13.46 9.72 6.47
C GLU A 396 -14.96 9.60 6.15
N GLU A 397 -15.37 9.82 4.89
CA GLU A 397 -16.76 9.70 4.44
C GLU A 397 -17.32 8.27 4.64
N GLU A 398 -16.48 7.28 4.32
CA GLU A 398 -16.78 5.84 4.47
C GLU A 398 -16.74 5.35 5.92
N GLY A 399 -16.25 6.18 6.86
CA GLY A 399 -16.13 5.85 8.28
C GLY A 399 -14.94 4.93 8.59
N LEU A 400 -13.98 4.81 7.68
CA LEU A 400 -12.76 4.01 7.86
C LEU A 400 -11.72 4.76 8.70
N VAL A 401 -11.67 6.09 8.57
CA VAL A 401 -10.76 6.97 9.32
C VAL A 401 -11.57 7.97 10.15
N GLY A 402 -11.16 8.16 11.40
CA GLY A 402 -11.69 9.18 12.31
C GLY A 402 -10.78 10.41 12.38
N LYS A 403 -10.53 10.94 13.58
CA LYS A 403 -9.60 12.07 13.80
C LYS A 403 -8.13 11.62 13.73
N ALA A 404 -7.64 11.26 12.54
CA ALA A 404 -6.29 10.73 12.31
C ALA A 404 -6.01 9.33 12.91
N PHE A 405 -7.07 8.54 13.12
CA PHE A 405 -6.98 7.15 13.56
C PHE A 405 -7.84 6.27 12.66
N PRO A 406 -7.33 5.10 12.21
CA PRO A 406 -8.17 4.04 11.66
C PRO A 406 -9.24 3.64 12.69
N THR A 407 -10.50 3.66 12.28
CA THR A 407 -11.63 3.21 13.10
C THR A 407 -11.63 1.68 13.22
N LYS A 408 -12.52 1.11 14.04
CA LYS A 408 -12.71 -0.36 14.08
C LYS A 408 -12.99 -0.92 12.67
N SER A 409 -13.82 -0.22 11.90
CA SER A 409 -14.09 -0.55 10.49
C SER A 409 -12.81 -0.42 9.64
N GLY A 410 -12.07 0.67 9.75
CA GLY A 410 -10.83 0.85 8.98
C GLY A 410 -9.79 -0.24 9.24
N ARG A 411 -9.64 -0.66 10.50
CA ARG A 411 -8.78 -1.79 10.89
C ARG A 411 -9.27 -3.12 10.33
N LEU A 412 -10.58 -3.36 10.36
CA LEU A 412 -11.18 -4.58 9.79
C LEU A 412 -10.85 -4.71 8.29
N PHE A 413 -11.06 -3.64 7.49
CA PHE A 413 -10.83 -3.70 6.05
C PHE A 413 -9.35 -3.67 5.65
N SER A 414 -8.50 -2.96 6.39
CA SER A 414 -7.04 -3.00 6.16
C SER A 414 -6.44 -4.36 6.51
N ARG A 415 -6.91 -5.01 7.58
CA ARG A 415 -6.56 -6.40 7.92
C ARG A 415 -7.05 -7.38 6.87
N LEU A 416 -8.30 -7.24 6.42
CA LEU A 416 -8.84 -8.05 5.32
C LEU A 416 -7.96 -7.91 4.08
N ALA A 417 -7.65 -6.67 3.65
CA ALA A 417 -6.82 -6.43 2.49
C ALA A 417 -5.41 -7.04 2.62
N SER A 418 -4.83 -7.05 3.82
CA SER A 418 -3.46 -7.51 4.02
C SER A 418 -3.32 -9.03 4.09
N SER A 419 -4.35 -9.72 4.60
CA SER A 419 -4.30 -11.16 4.90
C SER A 419 -4.96 -12.06 3.88
N ILE A 420 -5.76 -11.48 2.98
CA ILE A 420 -6.62 -12.25 2.11
C ILE A 420 -5.88 -12.97 0.97
N GLU A 421 -6.22 -14.24 0.78
CA GLU A 421 -5.92 -15.00 -0.44
C GLU A 421 -6.96 -14.70 -1.53
N ARG A 422 -6.65 -13.73 -2.39
CA ARG A 422 -7.58 -13.16 -3.38
C ARG A 422 -7.84 -14.11 -4.55
N LEU A 423 -9.10 -14.24 -4.94
CA LEU A 423 -9.50 -14.78 -6.24
C LEU A 423 -10.15 -13.67 -7.07
N PRO A 424 -9.39 -12.92 -7.87
CA PRO A 424 -9.89 -11.71 -8.50
C PRO A 424 -11.03 -12.00 -9.49
N THR A 425 -11.93 -11.03 -9.62
CA THR A 425 -12.97 -11.02 -10.66
C THR A 425 -12.65 -9.93 -11.67
N VAL A 426 -12.73 -10.25 -12.97
CA VAL A 426 -12.56 -9.26 -14.05
C VAL A 426 -13.74 -9.34 -15.00
N ASP A 427 -14.57 -8.30 -15.01
CA ASP A 427 -15.69 -8.17 -15.95
C ASP A 427 -15.28 -7.50 -17.27
N GLY A 428 -16.21 -7.41 -18.21
CA GLY A 428 -15.98 -6.79 -19.52
C GLY A 428 -15.69 -5.29 -19.49
N GLN A 429 -16.18 -4.53 -18.50
CA GLN A 429 -15.84 -3.11 -18.36
C GLN A 429 -14.42 -2.95 -17.79
N GLN A 430 -14.10 -3.72 -16.76
CA GLN A 430 -12.78 -3.76 -16.13
C GLN A 430 -11.70 -4.18 -17.13
N ARG A 431 -11.96 -5.17 -17.98
CA ARG A 431 -11.04 -5.56 -19.05
C ARG A 431 -10.77 -4.41 -20.03
N LYS A 432 -11.79 -3.63 -20.42
CA LYS A 432 -11.60 -2.49 -21.33
C LYS A 432 -10.68 -1.44 -20.72
N VAL A 433 -10.89 -1.12 -19.44
CA VAL A 433 -10.04 -0.18 -18.70
C VAL A 433 -8.63 -0.72 -18.55
N LEU A 434 -8.47 -1.99 -18.15
CA LEU A 434 -7.17 -2.64 -18.00
C LEU A 434 -6.39 -2.69 -19.32
N ASN A 435 -7.07 -2.85 -20.46
CA ASN A 435 -6.41 -2.86 -21.78
C ASN A 435 -5.73 -1.54 -22.13
N VAL A 436 -6.25 -0.41 -21.65
CA VAL A 436 -5.65 0.92 -21.86
C VAL A 436 -4.34 1.10 -21.10
N LEU A 437 -4.24 0.56 -19.89
CA LEU A 437 -3.07 0.72 -19.03
C LEU A 437 -1.83 -0.01 -19.59
N PRO A 438 -0.71 0.66 -19.91
CA PRO A 438 0.49 -0.01 -20.40
C PRO A 438 1.12 -0.93 -19.35
N PHE A 439 1.93 -1.89 -19.80
CA PHE A 439 2.58 -2.86 -18.90
C PHE A 439 3.75 -2.27 -18.10
N TRP A 440 4.44 -1.26 -18.64
CA TRP A 440 5.74 -0.79 -18.14
C TRP A 440 5.72 0.62 -17.52
N ARG A 441 4.56 1.29 -17.50
CA ARG A 441 4.42 2.65 -16.96
C ARG A 441 3.04 2.89 -16.37
N GLY A 442 2.92 3.95 -15.57
CA GLY A 442 1.64 4.47 -15.10
C GLY A 442 0.93 5.37 -16.11
N MET A 443 -0.35 5.59 -15.87
CA MET A 443 -1.18 6.59 -16.56
C MET A 443 -2.10 7.31 -15.58
N PHE A 444 -2.26 8.62 -15.75
CA PHE A 444 -3.23 9.39 -14.99
C PHE A 444 -4.64 9.18 -15.51
N LEU A 445 -5.65 9.37 -14.65
CA LEU A 445 -7.06 9.18 -15.00
C LEU A 445 -7.47 9.96 -16.26
N SER A 446 -7.05 11.22 -16.38
CA SER A 446 -7.35 12.07 -17.54
C SER A 446 -6.85 11.47 -18.86
N GLN A 447 -5.69 10.83 -18.85
CA GLN A 447 -5.14 10.14 -20.03
C GLN A 447 -5.93 8.85 -20.31
N ILE A 448 -6.30 8.09 -19.29
CA ILE A 448 -7.13 6.88 -19.45
C ILE A 448 -8.48 7.21 -20.09
N LEU A 449 -9.13 8.28 -19.64
CA LEU A 449 -10.42 8.74 -20.19
C LEU A 449 -10.33 9.12 -21.66
N GLN A 450 -9.22 9.71 -22.11
CA GLN A 450 -9.01 10.04 -23.53
C GLN A 450 -9.01 8.80 -24.43
N HIS A 451 -8.58 7.64 -23.93
CA HIS A 451 -8.63 6.37 -24.65
C HIS A 451 -10.00 5.66 -24.57
N LEU A 452 -10.89 6.13 -23.68
CA LEU A 452 -12.21 5.54 -23.45
C LEU A 452 -13.34 6.57 -23.59
N PRO A 453 -13.46 7.30 -24.73
CA PRO A 453 -14.40 8.42 -24.88
C PRO A 453 -15.89 7.99 -24.87
N LYS A 454 -16.18 6.69 -24.82
CA LYS A 454 -17.54 6.12 -24.78
C LYS A 454 -17.94 5.65 -23.39
N MET A 455 -17.05 5.70 -22.41
CA MET A 455 -17.33 5.34 -21.03
C MET A 455 -17.38 6.59 -20.18
N GLU A 456 -18.33 6.64 -19.25
CA GLU A 456 -18.43 7.74 -18.32
C GLU A 456 -17.30 7.66 -17.28
N GLU A 457 -16.82 8.80 -16.79
CA GLU A 457 -15.73 8.84 -15.82
C GLU A 457 -16.00 7.98 -14.58
N LYS A 458 -17.24 8.03 -14.06
CA LYS A 458 -17.66 7.22 -12.91
C LYS A 458 -17.56 5.71 -13.17
N GLU A 459 -17.79 5.26 -14.40
CA GLU A 459 -17.66 3.84 -14.77
C GLU A 459 -16.19 3.42 -14.81
N VAL A 460 -15.33 4.28 -15.38
CA VAL A 460 -13.88 4.05 -15.43
C VAL A 460 -13.29 4.01 -14.03
N VAL A 461 -13.63 4.98 -13.17
CA VAL A 461 -13.19 5.01 -11.77
C VAL A 461 -13.69 3.77 -11.02
N ALA A 462 -14.96 3.39 -11.17
CA ALA A 462 -15.50 2.21 -10.50
C ALA A 462 -14.82 0.89 -10.95
N ALA A 463 -14.38 0.81 -12.21
CA ALA A 463 -13.62 -0.31 -12.73
C ALA A 463 -12.17 -0.32 -12.21
N LEU A 464 -11.51 0.84 -12.17
CA LEU A 464 -10.16 0.99 -11.57
C LEU A 464 -10.18 0.60 -10.09
N GLU A 465 -11.11 1.14 -9.31
CA GLU A 465 -11.29 0.79 -7.89
C GLU A 465 -11.44 -0.72 -7.67
N ARG A 466 -12.20 -1.41 -8.52
CA ARG A 466 -12.38 -2.86 -8.43
C ARG A 466 -11.10 -3.61 -8.81
N LEU A 467 -10.42 -3.19 -9.87
CA LEU A 467 -9.14 -3.77 -10.29
C LEU A 467 -8.06 -3.57 -9.21
N THR A 468 -8.06 -2.42 -8.54
CA THR A 468 -7.17 -2.11 -7.42
C THR A 468 -7.46 -2.97 -6.20
N GLY A 469 -8.72 -3.10 -5.79
CA GLY A 469 -9.10 -4.01 -4.70
C GLY A 469 -8.76 -5.48 -4.99
N ASN A 470 -8.72 -5.86 -6.28
CA ASN A 470 -8.34 -7.19 -6.74
C ASN A 470 -6.82 -7.40 -6.86
N GLY A 471 -6.00 -6.36 -6.64
CA GLY A 471 -4.55 -6.42 -6.76
C GLY A 471 -4.02 -6.50 -8.20
N ILE A 472 -4.85 -6.22 -9.21
CA ILE A 472 -4.47 -6.25 -10.64
C ILE A 472 -3.92 -4.89 -11.10
N VAL A 473 -4.45 -3.82 -10.53
CA VAL A 473 -3.99 -2.44 -10.74
C VAL A 473 -3.53 -1.90 -9.40
N ASP A 474 -2.54 -1.02 -9.43
CA ASP A 474 -2.13 -0.22 -8.29
C ASP A 474 -2.36 1.25 -8.63
N VAL A 475 -2.63 2.05 -7.61
CA VAL A 475 -2.79 3.50 -7.73
C VAL A 475 -1.83 4.15 -6.75
N LEU A 476 -0.97 5.03 -7.26
CA LEU A 476 -0.11 5.84 -6.41
C LEU A 476 -0.81 7.14 -6.01
N PRO A 477 -0.36 7.76 -4.89
CA PRO A 477 -0.64 9.16 -4.63
C PRO A 477 -0.41 10.03 -5.88
N GLY A 478 -1.21 11.08 -6.08
CA GLY A 478 -1.30 11.86 -7.31
C GLY A 478 -2.17 11.23 -8.42
N GLY A 479 -2.82 10.09 -8.17
CA GLY A 479 -3.79 9.47 -9.08
C GLY A 479 -3.17 8.81 -10.31
N LEU A 480 -1.97 8.24 -10.16
CA LEU A 480 -1.29 7.48 -11.22
C LEU A 480 -1.62 6.00 -11.11
N TYR A 481 -2.26 5.43 -12.12
CA TYR A 481 -2.62 4.00 -12.17
C TYR A 481 -1.58 3.21 -12.95
N LYS A 482 -1.14 2.07 -12.40
CA LYS A 482 -0.22 1.13 -13.06
C LYS A 482 -0.71 -0.31 -12.94
N VAL A 483 -0.35 -1.14 -13.90
CA VAL A 483 -0.61 -2.59 -13.81
C VAL A 483 0.38 -3.20 -12.83
N THR A 484 -0.10 -4.04 -11.89
CA THR A 484 0.79 -4.76 -10.97
C THR A 484 1.52 -5.90 -11.67
N GLU A 485 2.46 -6.55 -10.98
CA GLU A 485 3.11 -7.75 -11.51
C GLU A 485 2.08 -8.85 -11.80
N ALA A 486 1.24 -9.21 -10.82
CA ALA A 486 0.13 -10.13 -11.03
C ALA A 486 -0.80 -9.67 -12.15
N GLY A 487 -1.15 -8.38 -12.16
CA GLY A 487 -2.01 -7.79 -13.17
C GLY A 487 -1.46 -7.92 -14.60
N THR A 488 -0.13 -7.94 -14.76
CA THR A 488 0.52 -8.16 -16.05
C THR A 488 0.21 -9.57 -16.58
N TYR A 489 0.25 -10.59 -15.73
CA TYR A 489 -0.11 -11.97 -16.10
C TYR A 489 -1.59 -12.09 -16.45
N PHE A 490 -2.48 -11.54 -15.61
CA PHE A 490 -3.92 -11.49 -15.88
C PHE A 490 -4.23 -10.78 -17.21
N LYS A 491 -3.62 -9.62 -17.44
CA LYS A 491 -3.79 -8.84 -18.68
C LYS A 491 -3.30 -9.60 -19.91
N ARG A 492 -2.12 -10.26 -19.82
CA ARG A 492 -1.59 -11.09 -20.93
C ARG A 492 -2.49 -12.29 -21.23
N ALA A 493 -3.03 -12.95 -20.21
CA ALA A 493 -3.97 -14.05 -20.37
C ALA A 493 -5.23 -13.59 -21.12
N MET A 494 -5.76 -12.42 -20.76
CA MET A 494 -6.96 -11.85 -21.37
C MET A 494 -6.74 -11.24 -22.77
N TRP A 495 -5.50 -11.05 -23.23
CA TRP A 495 -5.22 -10.41 -24.52
C TRP A 495 -5.79 -11.19 -25.72
N ILE A 496 -5.72 -12.53 -25.67
CA ILE A 496 -6.16 -13.41 -26.76
C ILE A 496 -7.66 -13.74 -26.73
N VAL A 497 -8.37 -13.25 -25.70
CA VAL A 497 -9.75 -13.63 -25.41
C VAL A 497 -10.73 -12.81 -26.28
N PRO A 498 -11.83 -13.39 -26.78
CA PRO A 498 -12.82 -12.63 -27.55
C PRO A 498 -13.44 -11.46 -26.74
N GLU A 499 -13.85 -10.40 -27.42
CA GLU A 499 -14.64 -9.31 -26.80
C GLU A 499 -16.10 -9.73 -26.60
N GLY A 500 -16.86 -8.93 -25.84
CA GLY A 500 -18.30 -9.13 -25.64
C GLY A 500 -18.67 -10.23 -24.63
N ILE A 501 -17.70 -10.71 -23.86
CA ILE A 501 -17.93 -11.64 -22.74
C ILE A 501 -18.14 -10.83 -21.46
N GLU A 502 -19.12 -11.22 -20.66
CA GLU A 502 -19.49 -10.53 -19.42
C GLU A 502 -18.39 -10.64 -18.36
N PHE A 503 -17.93 -11.87 -18.08
CA PHE A 503 -16.86 -12.16 -17.13
C PHE A 503 -15.67 -12.83 -17.82
N HIS A 504 -14.50 -12.24 -17.65
CA HIS A 504 -13.23 -12.73 -18.19
C HIS A 504 -12.43 -13.53 -17.18
N VAL A 505 -12.63 -13.27 -15.89
CA VAL A 505 -12.04 -14.00 -14.77
C VAL A 505 -13.06 -14.02 -13.65
N THR A 506 -13.27 -15.17 -13.01
CA THR A 506 -14.12 -15.33 -11.82
C THR A 506 -13.46 -16.28 -10.82
N PRO A 507 -13.84 -16.26 -9.52
CA PRO A 507 -13.31 -17.19 -8.53
C PRO A 507 -13.54 -18.66 -8.91
N HIS A 508 -14.72 -19.00 -9.46
CA HIS A 508 -15.00 -20.36 -9.94
C HIS A 508 -14.03 -20.79 -11.05
N MET A 509 -13.75 -19.92 -12.03
CA MET A 509 -12.78 -20.21 -13.10
C MET A 509 -11.40 -20.48 -12.52
N LEU A 510 -10.95 -19.64 -11.58
CA LEU A 510 -9.63 -19.76 -10.96
C LEU A 510 -9.50 -21.03 -10.10
N ARG A 511 -10.49 -21.33 -9.26
CA ARG A 511 -10.57 -22.57 -8.47
C ARG A 511 -10.50 -23.81 -9.38
N LEU A 512 -11.32 -23.84 -10.42
CA LEU A 512 -11.36 -24.98 -11.34
C LEU A 512 -10.06 -25.11 -12.13
N LEU A 513 -9.44 -24.00 -12.53
CA LEU A 513 -8.18 -24.01 -13.26
C LEU A 513 -7.02 -24.51 -12.39
N ALA A 514 -6.94 -24.08 -11.13
CA ALA A 514 -5.96 -24.57 -10.16
C ALA A 514 -6.17 -26.06 -9.88
N ALA A 515 -7.41 -26.47 -9.59
CA ALA A 515 -7.76 -27.88 -9.40
C ALA A 515 -7.43 -28.74 -10.63
N ALA A 516 -7.68 -28.24 -11.84
CA ALA A 516 -7.33 -28.91 -13.09
C ALA A 516 -5.82 -29.03 -13.27
N ALA A 517 -5.04 -28.03 -12.90
CA ALA A 517 -3.58 -28.05 -12.97
C ALA A 517 -3.00 -29.14 -12.07
N GLU A 518 -3.47 -29.22 -10.83
CA GLU A 518 -3.07 -30.26 -9.89
C GLU A 518 -3.58 -31.66 -10.25
N SER A 519 -4.63 -31.76 -11.07
CA SER A 519 -5.26 -33.01 -11.49
C SER A 519 -4.86 -33.41 -12.91
N THR A 520 -3.80 -32.80 -13.46
CA THR A 520 -3.31 -33.11 -14.80
C THR A 520 -2.35 -34.29 -14.76
N GLU A 521 -2.71 -35.39 -15.41
CA GLU A 521 -1.89 -36.59 -15.58
C GLU A 521 -1.58 -36.80 -17.05
N ASN A 522 -0.32 -37.08 -17.42
CA ASN A 522 0.12 -37.25 -18.82
C ASN A 522 -0.30 -36.09 -19.76
N GLY A 523 -0.44 -34.87 -19.21
CA GLY A 523 -0.87 -33.69 -19.94
C GLY A 523 -2.35 -33.66 -20.32
N GLN A 524 -3.20 -34.44 -19.64
CA GLN A 524 -4.67 -34.39 -19.72
C GLN A 524 -5.28 -34.16 -18.34
N ILE A 525 -6.32 -33.33 -18.27
CA ILE A 525 -7.04 -33.02 -17.02
C ILE A 525 -7.92 -34.20 -16.60
N ASN A 526 -7.75 -34.70 -15.38
CA ASN A 526 -8.71 -35.59 -14.75
C ASN A 526 -9.89 -34.77 -14.18
N TRP A 527 -10.95 -34.64 -14.95
CA TRP A 527 -12.10 -33.80 -14.60
C TRP A 527 -12.82 -34.23 -13.31
N LYS A 528 -12.87 -35.52 -13.00
CA LYS A 528 -13.51 -35.99 -11.74
C LYS A 528 -12.73 -35.54 -10.51
N GLU A 529 -11.41 -35.60 -10.59
CA GLU A 529 -10.55 -35.13 -9.50
C GLU A 529 -10.55 -33.61 -9.42
N ALA A 530 -10.56 -32.92 -10.57
CA ALA A 530 -10.66 -31.47 -10.63
C ALA A 530 -12.00 -30.96 -10.04
N GLU A 531 -13.13 -31.64 -10.31
CA GLU A 531 -14.42 -31.34 -9.67
C GLU A 531 -14.30 -31.41 -8.15
N ARG A 532 -13.82 -32.54 -7.64
CA ARG A 532 -13.65 -32.80 -6.19
C ARG A 532 -12.79 -31.74 -5.51
N LYS A 533 -11.65 -31.40 -6.12
CA LYS A 533 -10.72 -30.38 -5.58
C LYS A 533 -11.26 -28.97 -5.72
N SER A 534 -11.98 -28.66 -6.80
CA SER A 534 -12.55 -27.34 -7.02
C SER A 534 -13.64 -27.00 -6.01
N GLY A 535 -14.37 -28.01 -5.51
CA GLY A 535 -15.49 -27.85 -4.58
C GLY A 535 -16.77 -27.30 -5.23
N LEU A 536 -16.82 -27.21 -6.55
CA LEU A 536 -18.01 -26.83 -7.31
C LEU A 536 -18.96 -28.04 -7.47
N ASP A 537 -20.26 -27.78 -7.58
CA ASP A 537 -21.20 -28.81 -8.01
C ASP A 537 -21.10 -29.07 -9.52
N SER A 538 -21.68 -30.17 -9.98
CA SER A 538 -21.54 -30.62 -11.38
C SER A 538 -22.14 -29.64 -12.40
N GLU A 539 -23.26 -28.97 -12.08
CA GLU A 539 -23.89 -28.00 -12.98
C GLU A 539 -22.98 -26.76 -13.12
N VAL A 540 -22.55 -26.19 -12.00
CA VAL A 540 -21.64 -25.03 -11.98
C VAL A 540 -20.28 -25.37 -12.60
N MET A 541 -19.77 -26.58 -12.39
CA MET A 541 -18.55 -27.06 -13.01
C MET A 541 -18.68 -27.09 -14.54
N GLU A 542 -19.74 -27.69 -15.09
CA GLU A 542 -19.96 -27.76 -16.53
C GLU A 542 -20.06 -26.37 -17.17
N GLU A 543 -20.80 -25.46 -16.55
CA GLU A 543 -20.88 -24.05 -16.98
C GLU A 543 -19.51 -23.37 -16.95
N THR A 544 -18.73 -23.61 -15.89
CA THR A 544 -17.39 -23.02 -15.74
C THR A 544 -16.41 -23.58 -16.78
N VAL A 545 -16.45 -24.88 -17.09
CA VAL A 545 -15.64 -25.48 -18.16
C VAL A 545 -15.98 -24.87 -19.52
N LEU A 546 -17.27 -24.68 -19.83
CA LEU A 546 -17.71 -24.03 -21.06
C LEU A 546 -17.19 -22.59 -21.14
N ALA A 547 -17.25 -21.86 -20.04
CA ALA A 547 -16.74 -20.49 -19.97
C ALA A 547 -15.20 -20.45 -20.15
N LEU A 548 -14.44 -21.31 -19.47
CA LEU A 548 -12.99 -21.44 -19.64
C LEU A 548 -12.59 -21.78 -21.08
N ARG A 549 -13.37 -22.62 -21.78
CA ARG A 549 -13.17 -22.94 -23.20
C ARG A 549 -13.47 -21.76 -24.10
N LYS A 550 -14.57 -21.03 -23.85
CA LYS A 550 -14.93 -19.80 -24.58
C LYS A 550 -13.86 -18.71 -24.43
N LEU A 551 -13.24 -18.64 -23.26
CA LEU A 551 -12.14 -17.74 -22.93
C LEU A 551 -10.77 -18.28 -23.35
N ILE A 552 -10.69 -19.48 -23.94
CA ILE A 552 -9.44 -20.08 -24.44
C ILE A 552 -8.41 -20.33 -23.33
N TYR A 553 -8.83 -20.41 -22.05
CA TYR A 553 -7.95 -20.80 -20.95
C TYR A 553 -7.73 -22.32 -20.90
N ILE A 554 -8.69 -23.07 -21.44
CA ILE A 554 -8.60 -24.53 -21.62
C ILE A 554 -8.99 -24.89 -23.06
N LYS A 555 -8.30 -25.87 -23.64
CA LYS A 555 -8.65 -26.46 -24.93
C LYS A 555 -8.73 -27.98 -24.80
N SER A 556 -9.90 -28.55 -25.06
CA SER A 556 -10.21 -29.96 -24.78
C SER A 556 -9.96 -30.27 -23.31
N ASP A 557 -8.94 -31.08 -23.01
CA ASP A 557 -8.53 -31.48 -21.65
C ASP A 557 -7.13 -30.96 -21.31
N LYS A 558 -6.74 -29.81 -21.86
CA LYS A 558 -5.43 -29.19 -21.63
C LYS A 558 -5.57 -27.73 -21.24
N ILE A 559 -4.79 -27.31 -20.25
CA ILE A 559 -4.62 -25.91 -19.88
C ILE A 559 -3.77 -25.22 -20.95
N THR A 560 -4.25 -24.10 -21.48
CA THR A 560 -3.52 -23.30 -22.48
C THR A 560 -2.48 -22.40 -21.82
N ASN A 561 -1.64 -21.73 -22.61
CA ASN A 561 -0.73 -20.72 -22.06
C ASN A 561 -1.48 -19.57 -21.37
N ALA A 562 -2.65 -19.16 -21.86
CA ALA A 562 -3.45 -18.14 -21.19
C ALA A 562 -3.97 -18.63 -19.82
N GLY A 563 -4.38 -19.90 -19.72
CA GLY A 563 -4.72 -20.50 -18.43
C GLY A 563 -3.52 -20.54 -17.48
N LYS A 564 -2.33 -20.93 -17.96
CA LYS A 564 -1.11 -20.93 -17.14
C LYS A 564 -0.74 -19.53 -16.62
N LEU A 565 -0.87 -18.50 -17.46
CA LEU A 565 -0.66 -17.11 -17.04
C LEU A 565 -1.63 -16.70 -15.92
N LEU A 566 -2.89 -17.16 -15.92
CA LEU A 566 -3.80 -16.89 -14.80
C LEU A 566 -3.31 -17.54 -13.50
N LEU A 567 -2.80 -18.77 -13.57
CA LEU A 567 -2.24 -19.46 -12.39
C LEU A 567 -0.99 -18.73 -11.86
N GLU A 568 -0.07 -18.35 -12.75
CA GLU A 568 1.11 -17.56 -12.37
C GLU A 568 0.71 -16.22 -11.72
N GLY A 569 -0.32 -15.54 -12.25
CA GLY A 569 -0.86 -14.33 -11.63
C GLY A 569 -1.51 -14.59 -10.26
N MET A 570 -2.15 -15.74 -10.05
CA MET A 570 -2.71 -16.13 -8.76
C MET A 570 -1.63 -16.39 -7.72
N ASP A 571 -0.56 -17.09 -8.09
CA ASP A 571 0.57 -17.38 -7.20
C ASP A 571 1.19 -16.08 -6.69
N ILE A 572 1.43 -15.12 -7.59
CA ILE A 572 1.92 -13.79 -7.21
C ILE A 572 0.94 -13.08 -6.26
N LEU A 573 -0.38 -13.13 -6.52
CA LEU A 573 -1.35 -12.54 -5.58
C LEU A 573 -1.34 -13.24 -4.21
N ALA A 574 -1.09 -14.54 -4.14
CA ALA A 574 -1.02 -15.26 -2.87
C ALA A 574 0.21 -14.85 -2.03
N ASP A 575 1.30 -14.51 -2.71
CA ASP A 575 2.56 -14.05 -2.09
C ASP A 575 2.51 -12.56 -1.68
N THR A 576 1.56 -11.79 -2.20
CA THR A 576 1.37 -10.37 -1.83
C THR A 576 0.75 -10.12 -0.45
N ARG A 577 0.51 -11.17 0.35
CA ARG A 577 -0.01 -11.03 1.71
C ARG A 577 1.03 -10.35 2.59
N LEU A 578 0.60 -9.36 3.36
CA LEU A 578 1.49 -8.60 4.24
C LEU A 578 1.43 -9.16 5.66
N GLU A 579 2.59 -9.48 6.20
CA GLU A 579 2.77 -9.65 7.64
C GLU A 579 2.71 -8.26 8.30
N TRP A 580 1.63 -7.98 9.03
CA TRP A 580 1.46 -6.74 9.77
C TRP A 580 1.01 -7.04 11.19
N GLU A 581 1.81 -6.61 12.16
CA GLU A 581 1.43 -6.63 13.58
C GLU A 581 0.35 -5.57 13.82
N GLU A 582 -0.90 -6.01 13.91
CA GLU A 582 -2.03 -5.12 14.15
C GLU A 582 -1.87 -4.36 15.47
N ILE A 583 -2.10 -3.05 15.42
CA ILE A 583 -1.90 -2.16 16.55
C ILE A 583 -3.24 -2.03 17.29
N GLU A 584 -3.61 -3.07 18.04
CA GLU A 584 -4.72 -3.00 19.00
C GLU A 584 -4.29 -2.14 20.20
N ILE A 585 -5.03 -1.06 20.47
CA ILE A 585 -4.78 -0.11 21.57
C ILE A 585 -5.96 -0.19 22.51
#